data_AF-A0A3D2ICS3-F1
#
_entry.id   AF-A0A3D2ICS3-F1
#
_cell.length_a   1.000
_cell.length_b   1.000
_cell.length_c   1.000
_cell.angle_alpha   90.00
_cell.angle_beta   90.00
_cell.angle_gamma   90.00
#
_symmetry.space_group_name_H-M   'P 1'
#
loop_
_entity.id
_entity.type
_entity.pdbx_description
1 polymer ?
#
loop_
_entity_poly.entity_id
_entity_poly.type
_entity_poly.pdbx_seq_one_letter_code
_entity_poly.pdbx_strand_id
1 'polypeptide(L)' 'GCTVAEELLQVHRSYLGLISELKEMDGVNGFSHITGGGMVGNTKRILPEGLSLDINWEGWERPAVYKLI' A
#
# COMPACT_ATOMS: atom_id res chain seq x y z
N GLY A 1 -6.44 -1.13 21.17
CA GLY A 1 -4.99 -1.32 20.98
C GLY A 1 -4.62 -2.72 21.42
N CYS A 2 -3.51 -3.22 20.92
CA CYS A 2 -2.91 -4.52 21.28
C CYS A 2 -1.48 -4.30 21.79
N THR A 3 -0.83 -5.36 22.24
CA THR A 3 0.59 -5.32 22.59
C THR A 3 1.45 -5.18 21.32
N VAL A 4 2.68 -4.68 21.48
CA VAL A 4 3.65 -4.56 20.36
C VAL A 4 3.89 -5.92 19.69
N ALA A 5 3.96 -7.00 20.46
CA ALA A 5 4.17 -8.34 19.92
C ALA A 5 3.00 -8.81 19.04
N GLU A 6 1.75 -8.57 19.48
CA GLU A 6 0.55 -8.91 18.70
C GLU A 6 0.45 -8.09 17.41
N GLU A 7 0.84 -6.82 17.45
CA GLU A 7 0.83 -5.93 16.28
C GLU A 7 1.86 -6.36 15.23
N LEU A 8 3.08 -6.69 15.65
CA LEU A 8 4.15 -7.12 14.75
C LEU A 8 3.94 -8.52 14.16
N LEU A 9 3.13 -9.36 14.81
CA LEU A 9 2.78 -10.71 14.35
C LEU A 9 1.48 -10.78 13.55
N GLN A 10 0.84 -9.64 13.28
CA GLN A 10 -0.36 -9.61 12.45
C GLN A 10 -0.11 -10.26 11.08
N VAL A 11 -1.04 -11.10 10.66
CA VAL A 11 -0.96 -11.78 9.36
C VAL A 11 -1.12 -10.73 8.25
N HIS A 12 -0.28 -10.83 7.23
CA HIS A 12 -0.38 -9.97 6.05
C HIS A 12 -1.78 -10.05 5.44
N ARG A 13 -2.36 -8.88 5.14
CA ARG A 13 -3.70 -8.81 4.55
C ARG A 13 -3.66 -9.25 3.09
N SER A 14 -4.47 -10.26 2.76
CA SER A 14 -4.74 -10.63 1.36
C SER A 14 -5.75 -9.65 0.75
N TYR A 15 -5.42 -9.12 -0.44
CA TYR A 15 -6.29 -8.22 -1.21
C TYR A 15 -6.91 -8.89 -2.45
N LEU A 16 -6.81 -10.23 -2.58
CA LEU A 16 -7.28 -10.95 -3.77
C LEU A 16 -8.74 -10.66 -4.12
N GLY A 17 -9.64 -10.71 -3.12
CA GLY A 17 -11.07 -10.42 -3.33
C GLY A 17 -11.29 -9.02 -3.88
N LEU A 18 -10.75 -8.01 -3.18
CA LEU A 18 -10.86 -6.60 -3.58
C LEU A 18 -10.31 -6.35 -4.99
N ILE A 19 -9.11 -6.85 -5.28
CA ILE A 19 -8.48 -6.67 -6.60
C ILE A 19 -9.28 -7.39 -7.69
N SER A 20 -9.88 -8.54 -7.39
CA SER A 20 -10.68 -9.29 -8.36
C SER A 20 -11.92 -8.52 -8.81
N GLU A 21 -12.49 -7.69 -7.95
CA GLU A 21 -13.60 -6.80 -8.27
C GLU A 21 -13.11 -5.52 -8.97
N LEU A 22 -12.07 -4.87 -8.42
CA LEU A 22 -11.57 -3.59 -8.93
C LEU A 22 -10.95 -3.69 -10.33
N LYS A 23 -10.34 -4.83 -10.69
CA LYS A 23 -9.66 -4.98 -11.99
C LYS A 23 -10.62 -4.87 -13.18
N GLU A 24 -11.92 -5.06 -12.97
CA GLU A 24 -12.96 -4.96 -14.00
C GLU A 24 -13.54 -3.54 -14.11
N MET A 25 -13.11 -2.61 -13.25
CA MET A 25 -13.59 -1.22 -13.26
C MET A 25 -12.83 -0.36 -14.27
N ASP A 26 -13.57 0.41 -15.07
CA ASP A 26 -12.98 1.43 -15.94
C ASP A 26 -12.18 2.46 -15.14
N GLY A 27 -11.01 2.84 -15.66
CA GLY A 27 -10.12 3.83 -15.04
C GLY A 27 -9.05 3.26 -14.11
N VAL A 28 -9.04 1.95 -13.86
CA VAL A 28 -7.93 1.28 -13.16
C VAL A 28 -6.77 1.03 -14.13
N ASN A 29 -5.65 1.72 -13.92
CA ASN A 29 -4.46 1.63 -14.79
C ASN A 29 -3.39 0.67 -14.24
N GLY A 30 -3.51 0.24 -12.98
CA GLY A 30 -2.56 -0.67 -12.36
C GLY A 30 -2.71 -0.75 -10.84
N PHE A 31 -2.09 -1.77 -10.25
CA PHE A 31 -2.03 -1.98 -8.80
C PHE A 31 -0.57 -2.11 -8.36
N SER A 32 -0.20 -1.46 -7.26
CA SER A 32 1.14 -1.61 -6.66
C SER A 32 1.05 -2.33 -5.31
N HIS A 33 1.69 -3.51 -5.21
CA HIS A 33 1.79 -4.22 -3.94
C HIS A 33 2.96 -3.68 -3.12
N ILE A 34 2.65 -3.06 -1.98
CA ILE A 34 3.66 -2.41 -1.15
C ILE A 34 4.29 -3.44 -0.21
N THR A 35 5.56 -3.75 -0.47
CA THR A 35 6.38 -4.71 0.29
C THR A 35 7.71 -4.05 0.67
N GLY A 36 8.83 -4.79 0.66
CA GLY A 36 10.16 -4.21 0.82
C GLY A 36 10.42 -3.09 -0.21
N GLY A 37 11.06 -2.00 0.23
CA GLY A 37 11.30 -0.81 -0.60
C GLY A 37 10.20 0.27 -0.55
N GLY A 38 9.10 0.01 0.16
CA GLY A 38 8.08 1.02 0.48
C GLY A 38 7.25 1.51 -0.71
N MET A 39 6.37 2.48 -0.45
CA MET A 39 5.40 2.99 -1.43
C MET A 39 6.09 3.50 -2.70
N VAL A 40 7.04 4.41 -2.56
CA VAL A 40 7.72 5.04 -3.72
C VAL A 40 8.49 4.00 -4.55
N GLY A 41 9.19 3.08 -3.90
CA GLY A 41 10.00 2.07 -4.59
C GLY A 41 9.16 1.05 -5.37
N ASN A 42 7.99 0.68 -4.84
CA ASN A 42 7.11 -0.28 -5.49
C ASN A 42 6.25 0.40 -6.57
N THR A 43 5.67 1.57 -6.31
CA THR A 43 4.76 2.24 -7.27
C THR A 43 5.50 2.78 -8.50
N LYS A 44 6.76 3.20 -8.37
CA LYS A 44 7.57 3.61 -9.54
C LYS A 44 7.71 2.52 -10.61
N ARG A 45 7.57 1.24 -10.25
CA ARG A 45 7.72 0.11 -11.20
C ARG A 45 6.58 0.00 -12.21
N ILE A 46 5.42 0.56 -11.90
CA ILE A 46 4.23 0.52 -12.76
C ILE A 46 3.94 1.88 -13.40
N LEU A 47 4.75 2.89 -13.12
CA LEU A 47 4.54 4.24 -13.61
C LEU A 47 5.05 4.35 -15.06
N PRO A 48 4.24 4.85 -16.00
CA PRO A 48 4.69 5.15 -17.36
C PRO A 48 5.86 6.13 -17.39
N GLU A 49 6.65 6.06 -18.46
CA GLU A 49 7.73 7.00 -18.71
C GLU A 49 7.19 8.44 -18.78
N GLY A 50 7.95 9.38 -18.21
CA GLY A 50 7.60 10.79 -18.18
C GLY A 50 6.59 11.20 -17.09
N LEU A 51 6.05 10.25 -16.33
CA LEU A 51 5.19 10.54 -15.17
C LEU A 51 5.97 10.50 -13.85
N SER A 52 5.43 11.18 -12.83
CA SER A 52 5.98 11.18 -11.47
C SER A 52 4.90 10.89 -10.44
N LEU A 53 5.30 10.53 -9.22
CA LEU A 53 4.38 10.30 -8.10
C LEU A 53 4.27 11.56 -7.26
N ASP A 54 3.05 12.02 -7.07
CA ASP A 54 2.69 13.00 -6.03
C ASP A 54 1.82 12.28 -4.98
N ILE A 55 2.30 12.24 -3.74
CA ILE A 55 1.68 11.47 -2.66
C ILE A 55 1.36 12.42 -1.52
N ASN A 56 0.08 12.55 -1.20
CA ASN A 56 -0.35 13.16 0.05
C ASN A 56 -0.14 12.19 1.21
N TRP A 57 0.95 12.36 1.95
CA TRP A 57 1.30 11.55 3.12
C TRP A 57 0.38 11.72 4.34
N GLU A 58 -0.50 12.71 4.29
CA GLU A 58 -1.56 12.95 5.27
C GLU A 58 -2.93 12.42 4.80
N GLY A 59 -2.98 11.79 3.63
CA GLY A 59 -4.21 11.27 3.03
C GLY A 59 -4.82 10.05 3.74
N TRP A 60 -4.10 9.44 4.69
CA TRP A 60 -4.60 8.33 5.50
C TRP A 60 -3.92 8.29 6.88
N GLU A 61 -4.59 7.65 7.83
CA GLU A 61 -4.01 7.38 9.13
C GLU A 61 -3.01 6.21 9.05
N ARG A 62 -1.78 6.45 9.47
CA ARG A 62 -0.76 5.41 9.56
C ARG A 62 -0.96 4.58 10.83
N PRO A 63 -0.84 3.23 10.76
CA PRO A 63 -0.93 2.39 11.95
C PRO A 63 0.05 2.84 13.03
N ALA A 64 -0.39 2.80 14.29
CA ALA A 64 0.34 3.37 15.41
C ALA A 64 1.76 2.79 15.59
N VAL A 65 1.97 1.53 15.19
CA VAL A 65 3.29 0.87 15.26
C VAL A 65 4.38 1.62 14.48
N TYR A 66 4.02 2.29 13.38
CA TYR A 66 4.95 3.10 12.59
C TYR A 66 5.33 4.43 13.24
N LYS A 67 4.70 4.82 14.35
CA LYS A 67 5.09 5.99 15.15
C LYS A 67 6.12 5.64 16.24
N LEU A 68 6.39 4.35 16.45
CA LEU A 68 7.28 3.84 17.50
C LEU A 68 8.69 3.50 16.97
N ILE A 69 8.86 3.46 15.64
CA ILE A 69 10.09 3.10 14.92
C ILE A 69 10.55 4.26 14.03
#